data_AF-A0A4Q7UEG4-F1
#
_entry.id   AF-A0A4Q7UEG4-F1
#
_cell.length_a   1.000
_cell.length_b   1.000
_cell.length_c   1.000
_cell.angle_alpha   90.00
_cell.angle_beta   90.00
_cell.angle_gamma   90.00
#
_symmetry.space_group_name_H-M   'P 1'
#
loop_
_entity.id
_entity.type
_entity.pdbx_description
1 polymer ?
#
loop_
_entity_poly.entity_id
_entity_poly.type
_entity_poly.pdbx_seq_one_letter_code
_entity_poly.pdbx_strand_id
1 'polypeptide(L)' 'MAASPEHIFAMKALAARTRDVDDLRALAALAKVTTVDDAIRLCADFYPDEAISPRALGVIRELFG' A
#
# COMPACT_ATOMS: atom_id res chain seq x y z
N MET A 1 14.89 -1.32 15.28
CA MET A 1 13.57 -0.67 15.31
C MET A 1 12.81 -1.20 14.10
N ALA A 2 11.64 -1.83 14.28
CA ALA A 2 10.86 -2.35 13.15
C ALA A 2 10.14 -1.19 12.44
N ALA A 3 9.98 -1.28 11.12
CA ALA A 3 9.18 -0.32 10.36
C ALA A 3 7.71 -0.37 10.81
N SER A 4 7.01 0.77 10.79
CA SER A 4 5.59 0.81 11.14
C SER A 4 4.75 0.07 10.09
N PRO A 5 3.56 -0.44 10.44
CA PRO A 5 2.66 -1.09 9.47
C PRO A 5 2.37 -0.21 8.25
N GLU A 6 2.25 1.11 8.44
CA GLU A 6 2.04 2.08 7.38
C GLU A 6 3.20 2.13 6.38
N HIS A 7 4.43 2.15 6.88
CA HIS A 7 5.62 2.14 6.04
C HIS A 7 5.71 0.83 5.24
N ILE A 8 5.46 -0.31 5.91
CA ILE A 8 5.53 -1.63 5.26
C ILE A 8 4.41 -1.76 4.21
N PHE A 9 3.20 -1.25 4.51
CA PHE A 9 2.10 -1.18 3.56
C PHE A 9 2.51 -0.41 2.30
N ALA A 10 2.99 0.83 2.47
CA ALA A 10 3.39 1.69 1.36
C ALA A 10 4.48 1.03 0.50
N MET A 11 5.51 0.45 1.15
CA MET A 11 6.58 -0.28 0.46
C MET A 11 6.05 -1.43 -0.41
N LYS A 12 5.15 -2.25 0.15
CA LYS A 12 4.60 -3.44 -0.53
C LYS A 12 3.60 -3.05 -1.61
N ALA A 13 2.79 -2.03 -1.38
CA ALA A 13 1.83 -1.52 -2.34
C ALA A 13 2.54 -1.04 -3.61
N LEU A 14 3.63 -0.28 -3.46
CA LEU A 14 4.47 0.18 -4.57
C LEU A 14 5.18 -0.99 -5.28
N ALA A 15 5.66 -1.99 -4.53
CA ALA A 15 6.29 -3.17 -5.11
C ALA A 15 5.31 -4.05 -5.92
N ALA A 16 3.99 -3.95 -5.66
CA ALA A 16 2.91 -4.54 -6.47
C ALA A 16 3.08 -6.04 -6.77
N ARG A 17 3.52 -6.81 -5.77
CA ARG A 17 3.70 -8.26 -5.89
C ARG A 17 2.39 -8.97 -5.56
N THR A 18 1.86 -9.77 -6.49
CA THR A 18 0.58 -10.48 -6.33
C THR A 18 0.56 -11.43 -5.14
N ARG A 19 1.71 -11.98 -4.75
CA ARG A 19 1.84 -12.83 -3.55
C ARG A 19 1.69 -12.08 -2.22
N ASP A 20 1.79 -10.75 -2.23
CA ASP A 20 1.76 -9.93 -1.03
C ASP A 20 0.33 -9.42 -0.71
N VAL A 21 -0.71 -9.88 -1.43
CA VAL A 21 -2.08 -9.36 -1.29
C VAL A 21 -2.66 -9.58 0.10
N ASP A 22 -2.53 -10.78 0.68
CA ASP A 22 -3.07 -11.05 2.03
C ASP A 22 -2.32 -10.27 3.11
N ASP A 23 -1.01 -10.11 2.93
CA ASP A 23 -0.16 -9.29 3.81
C ASP A 23 -0.54 -7.81 3.70
N LEU A 24 -0.81 -7.32 2.49
CA LEU A 24 -1.31 -5.96 2.25
C LEU A 24 -2.67 -5.72 2.91
N ARG A 25 -3.58 -6.70 2.91
CA ARG A 25 -4.86 -6.60 3.63
C ARG A 25 -4.66 -6.48 5.14
N ALA A 26 -3.78 -7.30 5.72
CA ALA A 26 -3.45 -7.24 7.14
C ALA A 26 -2.81 -5.90 7.51
N LEU A 27 -1.86 -5.42 6.69
CA LEU A 27 -1.21 -4.14 6.90
C LEU A 27 -2.17 -2.97 6.73
N ALA A 28 -3.10 -3.01 5.77
CA ALA A 28 -4.14 -1.99 5.60
C ALA A 28 -5.01 -1.86 6.85
N ALA A 29 -5.41 -2.98 7.45
CA ALA A 29 -6.19 -3.00 8.69
C ALA A 29 -5.40 -2.39 9.88
N LEU A 30 -4.10 -2.72 10.00
CA LEU A 30 -3.23 -2.17 11.04
C LEU A 30 -2.96 -0.67 10.86
N ALA A 31 -2.75 -0.25 9.61
CA ALA A 31 -2.48 1.13 9.19
C ALA A 31 -3.76 1.99 9.07
N LYS A 32 -4.95 1.41 9.31
CA LYS A 32 -6.26 2.05 9.15
C LYS A 32 -6.47 2.66 7.75
N VAL A 33 -5.93 2.01 6.73
CA VAL A 33 -6.14 2.34 5.32
C VAL A 33 -7.42 1.66 4.88
N THR A 34 -8.45 2.43 4.52
CA THR A 34 -9.79 1.89 4.23
C THR A 34 -10.24 2.12 2.80
N THR A 35 -9.54 2.98 2.07
CA THR A 35 -9.90 3.38 0.71
C THR A 35 -8.66 3.36 -0.19
N VAL A 36 -8.91 3.36 -1.51
CA VAL A 36 -7.86 3.55 -2.52
C VAL A 36 -7.14 4.88 -2.30
N ASP A 37 -7.87 5.95 -1.96
CA ASP A 37 -7.30 7.28 -1.73
C ASP A 37 -6.42 7.32 -0.48
N ASP A 38 -6.81 6.65 0.61
CA ASP A 38 -5.97 6.48 1.79
C ASP A 38 -4.64 5.81 1.44
N ALA A 39 -4.70 4.74 0.63
CA ALA A 39 -3.52 3.99 0.22
C ALA A 39 -2.59 4.84 -0.66
N ILE A 40 -3.15 5.58 -1.62
CA ILE A 40 -2.38 6.49 -2.49
C ILE A 40 -1.71 7.59 -1.66
N ARG A 41 -2.46 8.22 -0.75
CA ARG A 41 -1.92 9.26 0.14
C ARG A 41 -0.80 8.71 1.00
N LEU A 42 -0.98 7.53 1.58
CA LEU A 42 0.05 6.90 2.41
C LEU A 42 1.33 6.57 1.63
N CYS A 43 1.19 6.08 0.40
CA CYS A 43 2.34 5.87 -0.48
C CYS A 43 3.09 7.19 -0.75
N ALA A 44 2.39 8.29 -1.00
CA ALA A 44 2.99 9.60 -1.22
C ALA A 44 3.64 10.17 0.05
N ASP A 45 3.07 9.91 1.23
CA ASP A 45 3.62 10.36 2.51
C ASP A 45 4.98 9.68 2.84
N PHE A 46 5.16 8.41 2.47
CA PHE A 46 6.40 7.65 2.73
C PHE A 46 7.40 7.66 1.56
N TYR A 47 6.93 7.73 0.32
CA TYR A 47 7.74 7.65 -0.90
C TYR A 47 7.33 8.75 -1.89
N PRO A 48 7.52 10.04 -1.56
CA PRO A 48 7.03 11.16 -2.37
C PRO A 48 7.64 11.23 -3.78
N ASP A 49 8.84 10.69 -3.96
CA ASP A 49 9.56 10.68 -5.24
C ASP A 49 9.25 9.44 -6.10
N GLU A 50 8.50 8.47 -5.57
CA GLU A 50 8.13 7.26 -6.31
C GLU A 50 6.75 7.39 -6.96
N ALA A 51 6.71 7.29 -8.29
CA ALA A 51 5.45 7.24 -9.02
C ALA A 51 4.73 5.90 -8.81
N ILE A 52 3.45 5.94 -8.46
CA ILE A 52 2.61 4.75 -8.39
C ILE A 52 2.41 4.20 -9.80
N SER A 53 3.03 3.06 -10.10
CA SER A 53 2.89 2.41 -11.40
C SER A 53 1.44 1.95 -11.64
N PRO A 54 1.00 1.78 -12.90
CA PRO A 54 -0.33 1.23 -13.21
C PRO A 54 -0.60 -0.14 -12.57
N ARG A 55 0.46 -0.95 -12.42
CA ARG A 55 0.39 -2.26 -11.75
C ARG A 55 0.13 -2.10 -10.25
N ALA A 56 0.86 -1.21 -9.58
CA ALA A 56 0.66 -0.90 -8.17
C ALA A 56 -0.76 -0.36 -7.91
N LEU A 57 -1.22 0.55 -8.76
CA LEU A 57 -2.59 1.07 -8.69
C LEU A 57 -3.64 -0.03 -8.89
N GLY A 58 -3.40 -0.99 -9.79
CA GLY A 58 -4.27 -2.15 -9.97
C GLY A 58 -4.39 -3.00 -8.71
N VAL A 59 -3.26 -3.32 -8.06
CA VAL A 59 -3.25 -4.06 -6.79
C VAL A 59 -3.98 -3.29 -5.70
N ILE A 60 -3.72 -1.98 -5.56
CA ILE A 60 -4.41 -1.13 -4.58
C ILE A 60 -5.93 -1.14 -4.82
N ARG A 61 -6.38 -1.02 -6.07
CA ARG A 61 -7.82 -1.08 -6.39
C ARG A 61 -8.44 -2.42 -6.07
N GLU A 62 -7.73 -3.53 -6.28
CA GLU A 62 -8.20 -4.88 -5.94
C GLU A 62 -8.29 -5.10 -4.42
N LEU A 63 -7.47 -4.41 -3.61
CA LEU A 63 -7.54 -4.51 -2.15
C LEU A 63 -8.82 -3.88 -1.57
N PHE A 64 -9.35 -2.85 -2.22
CA PHE A 64 -10.44 -2.00 -1.71
C PHE A 64 -11.69 -1.99 -2.61
N GLY A 65 -11.75 -2.87 -3.62
CA GLY A 65 -12.92 -3.13 -4.46
C GLY A 65 -13.65 -4.38 -4.02
#